data_AF-A0A840Y4Q4-F1
#
_entry.id   AF-A0A840Y4Q4-F1
#
_cell.length_a   1.000
_cell.length_b   1.000
_cell.length_c   1.000
_cell.angle_alpha   90.00
_cell.angle_beta   90.00
_cell.angle_gamma   90.00
#
_symmetry.space_group_name_H-M   'P 1'
#
loop_
_entity.id
_entity.type
_entity.pdbx_description
1 polymer ?
#
loop_
_entity_poly.entity_id
_entity_poly.type
_entity_poly.pdbx_seq_one_letter_code
_entity_poly.pdbx_strand_id
1 'polypeptide(L)'
;MRARLSGIGPALALAAALGLAAPAAAQMQIEMIETIEEPDPSASQPRDGSVPCSEINNRAMEASLVIRQHASALSAGFEPDARAQAMVLLAWLDQWTGRLRGLVDLGEFTQCLDEGDSETYRRALATAARVGNQARSDLLQAATRPQAQPAQQQRGRRF
;
A
#
# COMPACT_ATOMS: atom_id res chain seq x y z
N MET A 1 40.69 -24.39 -45.42
CA MET A 1 41.66 -23.54 -44.69
C MET A 1 41.00 -22.19 -44.40
N ARG A 2 41.04 -21.73 -43.14
CA ARG A 2 41.02 -20.32 -42.62
C ARG A 2 39.84 -19.40 -43.05
N ALA A 3 38.94 -19.02 -42.13
CA ALA A 3 38.94 -17.77 -41.29
C ALA A 3 38.59 -16.50 -42.12
N ARG A 4 37.75 -15.52 -41.74
CA ARG A 4 37.28 -14.93 -40.46
C ARG A 4 36.16 -13.89 -40.76
N LEU A 5 35.30 -13.64 -39.77
CA LEU A 5 34.48 -12.46 -39.40
C LEU A 5 34.31 -11.25 -40.36
N SER A 6 33.07 -10.76 -40.51
CA SER A 6 32.58 -9.49 -39.91
C SER A 6 31.29 -9.03 -40.58
N GLY A 7 30.21 -8.88 -39.80
CA GLY A 7 28.93 -8.35 -40.25
C GLY A 7 28.08 -7.95 -39.05
N ILE A 8 28.21 -6.68 -38.67
CA ILE A 8 27.59 -6.02 -37.51
C ILE A 8 26.09 -5.80 -37.76
N GLY A 9 25.27 -6.02 -36.74
CA GLY A 9 23.88 -5.54 -36.69
C GLY A 9 23.02 -6.29 -35.67
N PRO A 10 23.02 -5.91 -34.37
CA PRO A 10 22.15 -6.49 -33.38
C PRO A 10 20.79 -5.77 -33.43
N ALA A 11 19.77 -6.41 -33.98
CA ALA A 11 18.38 -6.08 -33.69
C ALA A 11 17.97 -6.87 -32.43
N LEU A 12 17.55 -6.14 -31.41
CA LEU A 12 17.19 -6.60 -30.07
C LEU A 12 16.30 -7.86 -30.11
N ALA A 13 16.87 -8.99 -29.73
CA ALA A 13 16.12 -10.11 -29.20
C ALA A 13 15.92 -9.86 -27.70
N LEU A 14 14.71 -9.43 -27.35
CA LEU A 14 14.20 -9.37 -25.99
C LEU A 14 14.08 -10.81 -25.47
N ALA A 15 14.98 -11.23 -24.60
CA ALA A 15 14.84 -12.45 -23.83
C ALA A 15 15.34 -12.21 -22.40
N ALA A 16 14.38 -12.30 -21.47
CA ALA A 16 14.50 -12.93 -20.16
C ALA A 16 15.75 -12.65 -19.32
N ALA A 17 15.54 -11.91 -18.23
CA ALA A 17 16.11 -12.32 -16.95
C ALA A 17 15.28 -11.72 -15.81
N LEU A 18 14.61 -12.59 -15.05
CA LEU A 18 14.24 -12.31 -13.67
C LEU A 18 15.51 -11.86 -12.93
N GLY A 19 15.52 -10.64 -12.43
CA GLY A 19 16.54 -10.11 -11.56
C GLY A 19 15.86 -9.42 -10.39
N LEU A 20 15.60 -10.19 -9.32
CA LEU A 20 15.40 -9.62 -8.00
C LEU A 20 16.65 -8.79 -7.66
N ALA A 21 16.55 -7.47 -7.76
CA ALA A 21 17.55 -6.55 -7.25
C ALA A 21 17.06 -6.00 -5.91
N ALA A 22 17.60 -6.56 -4.82
CA ALA A 22 17.59 -5.91 -3.52
C ALA A 22 18.39 -4.59 -3.60
N PRO A 23 17.98 -3.51 -2.93
CA PRO A 23 18.82 -2.32 -2.84
C PRO A 23 19.92 -2.59 -1.81
N ALA A 24 21.09 -2.96 -2.30
CA ALA A 24 22.36 -2.67 -1.63
C ALA A 24 22.62 -1.17 -1.79
N ALA A 25 22.41 -0.40 -0.72
CA ALA A 25 22.82 0.99 -0.67
C ALA A 25 23.58 1.24 0.64
N ALA A 26 24.86 1.55 0.46
CA ALA A 26 25.69 2.43 1.26
C ALA A 26 25.99 2.00 2.72
N GLN A 27 27.07 1.23 2.85
CA GLN A 27 28.00 1.38 3.97
C GLN A 27 28.67 2.75 3.84
N MET A 28 28.46 3.63 4.81
CA MET A 28 29.26 4.85 4.97
C MET A 28 29.78 4.88 6.41
N GLN A 29 31.10 4.81 6.52
CA GLN A 29 31.87 4.87 7.76
C GLN A 29 31.63 6.21 8.45
N ILE A 30 31.37 6.17 9.76
CA ILE A 30 31.53 7.30 10.66
C ILE A 30 32.36 6.79 11.84
N GLU A 31 33.68 6.93 11.74
CA GLU A 31 34.57 6.98 12.89
C GLU A 31 34.83 8.46 13.21
N MET A 32 34.42 8.90 14.41
CA MET A 32 35.02 9.96 15.25
C MET A 32 34.01 10.33 16.35
N ILE A 33 34.14 9.76 17.55
CA ILE A 33 34.67 10.42 18.78
C ILE A 33 33.76 11.54 19.30
N GLU A 34 33.04 11.31 20.41
CA GLU A 34 33.17 12.03 21.69
C GLU A 34 32.11 11.55 22.72
N THR A 35 32.60 11.20 23.91
CA THR A 35 31.96 11.24 25.24
C THR A 35 30.47 10.86 25.36
N ILE A 36 30.21 9.62 25.78
CA ILE A 36 28.91 9.21 26.33
C ILE A 36 28.85 9.72 27.78
N GLU A 37 28.19 10.86 27.98
CA GLU A 37 27.67 11.22 29.30
C GLU A 37 26.49 10.28 29.57
N GLU A 38 26.57 9.50 30.66
CA GLU A 38 25.49 8.60 31.10
C GLU A 38 24.19 9.40 31.27
N PRO A 39 23.08 9.03 30.60
CA PRO A 39 21.79 9.61 30.95
C PRO A 39 21.39 9.08 32.34
N ASP A 40 21.29 10.01 33.29
CA ASP A 40 20.77 9.83 34.65
C ASP A 40 19.50 8.94 34.63
N PRO A 41 19.48 7.77 35.31
CA PRO A 41 18.33 6.88 35.33
C PRO A 41 17.14 7.44 36.16
N SER A 42 17.23 8.67 36.66
CA SER A 42 16.20 9.32 37.48
C SER A 42 15.15 10.10 36.69
N ALA A 43 15.10 9.96 35.36
CA ALA A 43 13.98 10.44 34.55
C ALA A 43 12.72 9.62 34.86
N SER A 44 12.08 10.00 35.97
CA SER A 44 10.72 9.74 36.41
C SER A 44 9.84 9.20 35.29
N GLN A 45 9.76 7.88 35.19
CA GLN A 45 8.73 7.22 34.39
C GLN A 45 7.39 7.48 35.08
N PRO A 46 6.42 8.16 34.45
CA PRO A 46 5.04 8.01 34.87
C PRO A 46 4.63 6.58 34.53
N ARG A 47 4.61 5.71 35.54
CA ARG A 47 3.83 4.47 35.51
C ARG A 47 2.36 4.84 35.64
N ASP A 48 1.79 5.37 34.57
CA ASP A 48 0.35 5.39 34.35
C ASP A 48 0.09 4.65 33.05
N GLY A 49 -0.69 3.57 33.12
CA GLY A 49 -1.03 2.72 31.97
C GLY A 49 -1.92 3.41 30.92
N SER A 50 -1.99 4.74 30.91
CA SER A 50 -2.77 5.55 29.99
C SER A 50 -1.91 6.04 28.83
N VAL A 51 -2.34 5.73 27.60
CA VAL A 51 -1.70 6.24 26.37
C VAL A 51 -1.89 7.76 26.30
N PRO A 52 -0.83 8.55 26.05
CA PRO A 52 -0.94 10.01 25.98
C PRO A 52 -1.75 10.46 24.75
N CYS A 53 -2.50 11.57 24.88
CA CYS A 53 -3.34 12.09 23.78
C CYS A 53 -2.54 12.41 22.50
N SER A 54 -1.29 12.85 22.63
CA SER A 54 -0.42 13.09 21.46
C SER A 54 -0.15 11.81 20.66
N GLU A 55 0.02 10.67 21.34
CA GLU A 55 0.19 9.37 20.68
C GLU A 55 -1.10 8.91 20.03
N ILE A 56 -2.26 9.15 20.65
CA ILE A 56 -3.56 8.89 20.04
C ILE A 56 -3.75 9.70 18.76
N ASN A 57 -3.47 11.03 18.79
CA ASN A 57 -3.63 11.86 17.60
C ASN A 57 -2.66 11.42 16.49
N ASN A 58 -1.41 11.09 16.84
CA ASN A 58 -0.44 10.56 15.88
C ASN A 58 -0.91 9.25 15.23
N ARG A 59 -1.49 8.33 16.00
CA ARG A 59 -2.07 7.07 15.47
C ARG A 59 -3.27 7.32 14.57
N ALA A 60 -4.15 8.26 14.92
CA ALA A 60 -5.28 8.65 14.09
C ALA A 60 -4.81 9.30 12.78
N MET A 61 -3.81 10.18 12.86
CA MET A 61 -3.17 10.80 11.69
C MET A 61 -2.55 9.76 10.77
N GLU A 62 -1.74 8.84 11.31
CA GLU A 62 -1.12 7.73 10.56
C GLU A 62 -2.18 6.90 9.84
N ALA A 63 -3.20 6.44 10.57
CA ALA A 63 -4.27 5.64 9.98
C ALA A 63 -5.00 6.41 8.86
N SER A 64 -5.24 7.72 9.04
CA SER A 64 -5.85 8.56 8.02
C SER A 64 -5.00 8.67 6.75
N LEU A 65 -3.68 8.76 6.87
CA LEU A 65 -2.74 8.83 5.74
C LEU A 65 -2.74 7.51 4.95
N VAL A 66 -2.65 6.39 5.66
CA VAL A 66 -2.66 5.05 5.04
C VAL A 66 -3.99 4.82 4.31
N ILE A 67 -5.11 5.17 4.94
CA ILE A 67 -6.44 5.11 4.31
C ILE A 67 -6.46 5.91 3.01
N ARG A 68 -6.00 7.17 3.02
CA ARG A 68 -5.99 8.02 1.82
C ARG A 68 -5.15 7.41 0.70
N GLN A 69 -3.98 6.86 1.02
CA GLN A 69 -3.10 6.22 0.05
C GLN A 69 -3.73 4.97 -0.58
N HIS A 70 -4.39 4.13 0.23
CA HIS A 70 -4.98 2.89 -0.27
C HIS A 70 -6.29 3.15 -1.01
N ALA A 71 -7.09 4.10 -0.52
CA ALA A 71 -8.30 4.53 -1.19
C ALA A 71 -7.99 5.16 -2.56
N SER A 72 -6.93 5.98 -2.68
CA SER A 72 -6.53 6.53 -3.98
C SER A 72 -6.10 5.43 -4.95
N ALA A 73 -5.29 4.47 -4.49
CA ALA A 73 -4.87 3.32 -5.30
C ALA A 73 -6.07 2.48 -5.80
N LEU A 74 -7.04 2.20 -4.94
CA LEU A 74 -8.25 1.44 -5.32
C LEU A 74 -9.17 2.24 -6.25
N SER A 75 -9.27 3.56 -6.05
CA SER A 75 -10.10 4.43 -6.89
C SER A 75 -9.57 4.62 -8.31
N ALA A 76 -8.27 4.39 -8.53
CA ALA A 76 -7.66 4.45 -9.85
C ALA A 76 -8.10 3.29 -10.77
N GLY A 77 -8.74 2.26 -10.20
CA GLY A 77 -9.09 1.03 -10.90
C GLY A 77 -7.91 0.06 -10.99
N PHE A 78 -8.20 -1.17 -11.40
CA PHE A 78 -7.23 -2.25 -11.53
C PHE A 78 -7.56 -3.13 -12.73
N GLU A 79 -6.52 -3.58 -13.42
CA GLU A 79 -6.64 -4.56 -14.49
C GLU A 79 -7.05 -5.94 -13.93
N PRO A 80 -7.65 -6.83 -14.75
CA PRO A 80 -8.13 -8.13 -14.29
C PRO A 80 -7.05 -9.05 -13.70
N ASP A 81 -5.82 -8.94 -14.19
CA ASP A 81 -4.65 -9.68 -13.69
C ASP A 81 -4.15 -9.17 -12.33
N ALA A 82 -4.39 -7.89 -12.01
CA ALA A 82 -4.07 -7.28 -10.72
C ALA A 82 -5.12 -7.54 -9.63
N ARG A 83 -6.14 -8.37 -9.89
CA ARG A 83 -7.26 -8.63 -8.96
C ARG A 83 -6.81 -9.12 -7.58
N ALA A 84 -5.80 -9.99 -7.53
CA ALA A 84 -5.26 -10.47 -6.26
C ALA A 84 -4.67 -9.33 -5.42
N GLN A 85 -3.96 -8.41 -6.07
CA GLN A 85 -3.39 -7.23 -5.42
C GLN A 85 -4.47 -6.25 -4.96
N ALA A 86 -5.53 -6.06 -5.76
CA ALA A 86 -6.68 -5.25 -5.37
C ALA A 86 -7.41 -5.81 -4.13
N MET A 87 -7.54 -7.14 -4.01
CA MET A 87 -8.09 -7.77 -2.79
C MET A 87 -7.21 -7.51 -1.56
N VAL A 88 -5.88 -7.56 -1.70
CA VAL A 88 -4.96 -7.24 -0.60
C VAL A 88 -5.08 -5.77 -0.20
N LEU A 89 -5.10 -4.85 -1.17
CA LEU A 89 -5.28 -3.41 -0.89
C LEU A 89 -6.61 -3.11 -0.20
N LEU A 90 -7.68 -3.79 -0.61
CA LEU A 90 -8.99 -3.68 0.03
C LEU A 90 -8.96 -4.19 1.48
N ALA A 91 -8.34 -5.34 1.74
CA ALA A 91 -8.20 -5.87 3.10
C ALA A 91 -7.38 -4.91 4.00
N TRP A 92 -6.33 -4.32 3.46
CA TRP A 92 -5.55 -3.28 4.16
C TRP A 92 -6.39 -2.04 4.45
N LEU A 93 -7.15 -1.55 3.46
CA LEU A 93 -8.06 -0.41 3.65
C LEU A 93 -9.05 -0.68 4.79
N ASP A 94 -9.63 -1.88 4.84
CA ASP A 94 -10.58 -2.28 5.89
C ASP A 94 -9.95 -2.32 7.28
N GLN A 95 -8.75 -2.89 7.39
CA GLN A 95 -8.01 -2.96 8.64
C GLN A 95 -7.72 -1.57 9.20
N TRP A 96 -7.23 -0.65 8.37
CA TRP A 96 -6.90 0.72 8.80
C TRP A 96 -8.15 1.57 9.05
N THR A 97 -9.24 1.33 8.31
CA THR A 97 -10.54 1.93 8.58
C THR A 97 -11.06 1.52 9.95
N GLY A 98 -10.95 0.23 10.31
CA GLY A 98 -11.32 -0.25 11.64
C GLY A 98 -10.51 0.40 12.77
N ARG A 99 -9.18 0.54 12.56
CA ARG A 99 -8.29 1.23 13.52
C ARG A 99 -8.70 2.69 13.71
N LEU A 100 -8.88 3.44 12.62
CA LEU A 100 -9.24 4.86 12.71
C LEU A 100 -10.64 5.04 13.34
N ARG A 101 -11.61 4.18 12.98
CA ARG A 101 -12.95 4.21 13.57
C ARG A 101 -12.92 3.95 15.07
N GLY A 102 -12.08 3.04 15.53
CA GLY A 102 -11.87 2.76 16.96
C GLY A 102 -11.34 3.97 17.74
N LEU A 103 -10.59 4.86 17.09
CA LEU A 103 -10.06 6.09 17.71
C LEU A 103 -11.05 7.27 17.62
N VAL A 104 -11.79 7.38 16.52
CA VAL A 104 -12.57 8.59 16.18
C VAL A 104 -14.06 8.48 16.51
N ASP A 105 -14.69 7.32 16.29
CA ASP A 105 -16.15 7.17 16.41
C ASP A 105 -16.57 6.35 17.64
N LEU A 106 -15.74 5.40 18.05
CA LEU A 106 -16.07 4.40 19.07
C LEU A 106 -15.17 4.47 20.32
N GLY A 107 -14.20 5.39 20.31
CA GLY A 107 -13.10 5.38 21.26
C GLY A 107 -13.34 6.20 22.52
N GLU A 108 -12.80 5.69 23.64
CA GLU A 108 -12.59 6.46 24.88
C GLU A 108 -11.68 7.68 24.68
N PHE A 109 -10.98 7.74 23.55
CA PHE A 109 -9.96 8.76 23.24
C PHE A 109 -10.44 9.87 22.31
N THR A 110 -11.74 9.96 22.02
CA THR A 110 -12.30 11.04 21.18
C THR A 110 -12.01 12.43 21.73
N GLN A 111 -11.94 12.56 23.06
CA GLN A 111 -11.53 13.78 23.77
C GLN A 111 -10.08 14.20 23.53
N CYS A 112 -9.23 13.30 23.01
CA CYS A 112 -7.84 13.59 22.65
C CYS A 112 -7.68 14.13 21.22
N LEU A 113 -8.77 14.22 20.44
CA LEU A 113 -8.73 14.66 19.05
C LEU A 113 -9.22 16.11 18.95
N ASP A 114 -8.41 16.96 18.33
CA ASP A 114 -8.83 18.33 18.03
C ASP A 114 -10.02 18.33 17.05
N GLU A 115 -10.94 19.29 17.18
CA GLU A 115 -12.20 19.28 16.41
C GLU A 115 -11.94 19.30 14.89
N GLY A 116 -10.96 20.08 14.43
CA GLY A 116 -10.54 20.13 13.02
C GLY A 116 -9.90 18.84 12.51
N ASP A 117 -9.13 18.16 13.36
CA ASP A 117 -8.51 16.87 13.04
C ASP A 117 -9.56 15.76 13.00
N SER A 118 -10.49 15.77 13.95
CA SER A 118 -11.57 14.78 14.03
C SER A 118 -12.46 14.78 12.78
N GLU A 119 -12.76 15.96 12.23
CA GLU A 119 -13.52 16.08 10.99
C GLU A 119 -12.71 15.58 9.78
N THR A 120 -11.40 15.85 9.76
CA THR A 120 -10.49 15.31 8.74
C THR A 120 -10.47 13.78 8.77
N TYR A 121 -10.44 13.18 9.95
CA TYR A 121 -10.46 11.73 10.13
C TYR A 121 -11.81 11.11 9.73
N ARG A 122 -12.92 11.75 10.10
CA ARG A 122 -14.27 11.33 9.66
C ARG A 122 -14.42 11.36 8.14
N ARG A 123 -13.85 12.37 7.47
CA ARG A 123 -13.82 12.43 5.99
C ARG A 123 -12.99 11.30 5.38
N ALA A 124 -11.88 10.92 6.02
CA ALA A 124 -11.09 9.77 5.59
C ALA A 124 -11.90 8.46 5.71
N LEU A 125 -12.61 8.26 6.83
CA LEU A 125 -13.50 7.11 7.03
C LEU A 125 -14.63 7.07 5.98
N ALA A 126 -15.29 8.20 5.73
CA ALA A 126 -16.35 8.27 4.72
C ALA A 126 -15.84 7.95 3.31
N THR A 127 -14.62 8.39 2.98
CA THR A 127 -13.97 8.08 1.71
C THR A 127 -13.62 6.60 1.61
N ALA A 128 -13.05 6.01 2.67
CA ALA A 128 -12.74 4.58 2.72
C ALA A 128 -13.99 3.72 2.51
N ALA A 129 -15.10 4.07 3.16
CA ALA A 129 -16.35 3.35 3.02
C ALA A 129 -16.87 3.36 1.57
N ARG A 130 -16.86 4.53 0.90
CA ARG A 130 -17.28 4.65 -0.50
C ARG A 130 -16.37 3.84 -1.42
N VAL A 131 -15.06 4.03 -1.33
CA VAL A 131 -14.09 3.35 -2.20
C VAL A 131 -14.07 1.85 -1.95
N GLY A 132 -14.10 1.40 -0.69
CA GLY A 132 -14.13 -0.02 -0.35
C GLY A 132 -15.38 -0.72 -0.88
N ASN A 133 -16.55 -0.10 -0.79
CA ASN A 133 -17.79 -0.65 -1.35
C ASN A 133 -17.74 -0.72 -2.89
N GLN A 134 -17.19 0.31 -3.53
CA GLN A 134 -16.99 0.31 -4.98
C GLN A 134 -16.04 -0.81 -5.40
N ALA A 135 -14.86 -0.89 -4.79
CA ALA A 135 -13.86 -1.93 -5.09
C ALA A 135 -14.41 -3.35 -4.87
N ARG A 136 -15.18 -3.60 -3.80
CA ARG A 136 -15.87 -4.88 -3.60
C ARG A 136 -16.83 -5.21 -4.73
N SER A 137 -17.66 -4.23 -5.13
CA SER A 137 -18.60 -4.42 -6.24
C SER A 137 -17.86 -4.78 -7.53
N ASP A 138 -16.77 -4.06 -7.85
CA ASP A 138 -15.98 -4.30 -9.06
C ASP A 138 -15.29 -5.67 -9.04
N LEU A 139 -14.74 -6.07 -7.89
CA LEU A 139 -14.13 -7.38 -7.70
C LEU A 139 -15.12 -8.54 -7.81
N LEU A 140 -16.38 -8.34 -7.38
CA LEU A 140 -17.44 -9.34 -7.50
C LEU A 140 -17.97 -9.44 -8.93
N GLN A 141 -18.17 -8.30 -9.60
CA GLN A 141 -18.63 -8.26 -11.00
C GLN A 141 -17.59 -8.82 -11.97
N ALA A 142 -16.31 -8.53 -11.76
CA ALA A 142 -15.22 -9.11 -12.57
C ALA A 142 -15.16 -10.64 -12.46
N ALA A 143 -15.60 -11.22 -11.34
CA ALA A 143 -15.69 -12.67 -11.16
C ALA A 143 -16.80 -13.31 -12.01
N THR A 144 -17.86 -12.54 -12.31
CA THR A 144 -19.09 -13.04 -12.94
C THR A 144 -19.12 -12.83 -14.44
N ARG A 145 -18.24 -11.99 -15.01
CA ARG A 145 -18.13 -11.85 -16.46
C ARG A 145 -17.51 -13.12 -17.05
N PRO A 146 -18.24 -13.91 -17.85
CA PRO A 146 -17.61 -14.98 -18.60
C PRO A 146 -16.61 -14.31 -19.55
N GLN A 147 -15.34 -14.69 -19.44
CA GLN A 147 -14.35 -14.34 -20.46
C GLN A 147 -14.93 -14.81 -21.78
N ALA A 148 -15.33 -13.86 -22.64
CA ALA A 148 -15.69 -14.17 -24.00
C ALA A 148 -14.44 -14.82 -24.62
N GLN A 149 -14.44 -16.15 -24.69
CA GLN A 149 -13.45 -16.91 -25.42
C GLN A 149 -13.37 -16.27 -26.80
N PRO A 150 -12.17 -15.91 -27.30
CA PRO A 150 -12.06 -15.41 -28.66
C PRO A 150 -12.68 -16.49 -29.54
N ALA A 151 -13.82 -16.18 -30.14
CA ALA A 151 -14.53 -17.08 -31.02
C ALA A 151 -13.51 -17.47 -32.09
N GLN A 152 -13.00 -18.70 -31.95
CA GLN A 152 -12.11 -19.32 -32.91
C GLN A 152 -12.88 -19.22 -34.21
N GLN A 153 -12.42 -18.31 -35.06
CA GLN A 153 -12.95 -18.08 -36.38
C GLN A 153 -12.57 -19.31 -37.20
N GLN A 154 -13.24 -20.44 -36.92
CA GLN A 154 -13.42 -21.55 -37.82
C GLN A 154 -14.28 -21.02 -38.98
N ARG A 155 -13.69 -20.12 -39.76
CA ARG A 155 -14.12 -19.85 -41.10
C ARG A 155 -13.94 -21.16 -41.83
N GLY A 156 -15.09 -21.80 -42.05
CA GLY A 156 -15.20 -23.12 -42.61
C GLY A 156 -14.33 -23.28 -43.84
N ARG A 157 -13.52 -24.32 -43.77
CA ARG A 157 -13.15 -25.18 -44.89
C ARG A 157 -14.41 -25.42 -45.74
N ARG A 158 -14.52 -24.77 -46.89
CA ARG A 158 -15.49 -25.12 -47.93
C ARG A 158 -14.83 -25.00 -49.31
N PHE A 159 -14.65 -26.20 -49.87
CA PHE A 159 -14.33 -26.61 -51.25
C PHE A 159 -12.90 -26.33 -51.74
#